data_AF-A0AAN8F292-F1
#
_entry.id   AF-A0AAN8F292-F1
#
_cell.length_a   1.000
_cell.length_b   1.000
_cell.length_c   1.000
_cell.angle_alpha   90.00
_cell.angle_beta   90.00
_cell.angle_gamma   90.00
#
_symmetry.space_group_name_H-M   'P 1'
#
loop_
_entity.id
_entity.type
_entity.pdbx_description
1 polymer ?
#
loop_
_entity_poly.entity_id
_entity_poly.type
_entity_poly.pdbx_seq_one_letter_code
_entity_poly.pdbx_strand_id
1 'polypeptide(L)'
;MMSDGSMPDAISPVGPQSLVAGSGEVPDWVRHILKMQSQQLEMMQNLLTRMAENKGVTTPSPLPSIPSNPYGDLKRDISNFVYDVEDDETFETWFERYGPFIDDHGYTLSDDRKRNLIIDTLHKSTQKTYSEHVLPLKPKDIDFPMTIQNLTELFGPKRTLIRRRFKFLQTNCFPLTNSYVPYRDFGNTIKRKFEEAVMKDVDRNSLKCLVFIADLTDSSYSKMRLRLF
;
A
#
# COMPACT_ATOMS: atom_id res chain seq x y z
N MET A 1 53.41 -14.82 27.92
CA MET A 1 52.51 -13.68 27.65
C MET A 1 51.23 -13.89 28.45
N MET A 2 50.62 -12.77 28.83
CA MET A 2 49.29 -12.57 29.43
C MET A 2 49.22 -12.54 30.96
N SER A 3 48.93 -11.31 31.42
CA SER A 3 48.48 -10.90 32.74
C SER A 3 47.14 -11.52 33.12
N ASP A 4 46.90 -11.67 34.42
CA ASP A 4 45.55 -11.48 34.97
C ASP A 4 45.64 -10.97 36.42
N GLY A 5 44.70 -10.12 36.79
CA GLY A 5 44.66 -9.42 38.08
C GLY A 5 43.98 -10.21 39.20
N SER A 6 44.18 -9.76 40.44
CA SER A 6 43.21 -9.98 41.52
C SER A 6 43.38 -8.95 42.65
N MET A 7 42.24 -8.59 43.23
CA MET A 7 41.87 -7.51 44.18
C MET A 7 42.55 -7.66 45.58
N PRO A 8 42.47 -6.70 46.54
CA PRO A 8 41.21 -6.44 47.27
C PRO A 8 40.95 -5.05 47.90
N ASP A 9 39.66 -4.82 48.13
CA ASP A 9 38.94 -4.27 49.29
C ASP A 9 39.26 -2.92 49.95
N ALA A 10 38.17 -2.16 50.10
CA ALA A 10 38.03 -0.90 50.81
C ALA A 10 37.54 -1.10 52.24
N ILE A 11 38.12 -0.38 53.23
CA ILE A 11 37.43 0.04 54.47
C ILE A 11 37.97 1.43 54.92
N SER A 12 37.04 2.36 55.16
CA SER A 12 37.18 3.76 55.64
C SER A 12 37.37 3.84 57.19
N PRO A 13 37.00 4.94 57.90
CA PRO A 13 37.57 6.31 57.95
C PRO A 13 38.00 6.71 59.39
N VAL A 14 38.75 7.80 59.57
CA VAL A 14 38.88 8.49 60.87
C VAL A 14 38.68 9.99 60.69
N GLY A 15 37.74 10.54 61.47
CA GLY A 15 37.33 11.94 61.48
C GLY A 15 38.21 12.86 62.34
N PRO A 16 37.67 13.98 62.85
CA PRO A 16 38.17 15.30 62.49
C PRO A 16 38.90 16.00 63.64
N GLN A 17 39.88 16.87 63.32
CA GLN A 17 40.41 17.84 64.26
C GLN A 17 40.11 19.28 63.81
N SER A 18 39.16 19.84 64.57
CA SER A 18 38.70 21.22 64.81
C SER A 18 39.59 22.41 64.41
N LEU A 19 38.93 23.46 63.90
CA LEU A 19 39.35 24.86 64.08
C LEU A 19 38.11 25.80 64.09
N VAL A 20 37.74 26.19 65.31
CA VAL A 20 37.29 27.51 65.80
C VAL A 20 36.12 28.24 65.11
N ALA A 21 35.10 28.52 65.94
CA ALA A 21 33.97 29.40 65.67
C ALA A 21 34.40 30.86 65.47
N GLY A 22 34.08 31.42 64.31
CA GLY A 22 34.08 32.85 64.01
C GLY A 22 32.70 33.24 63.48
N SER A 23 32.23 34.43 63.85
CA SER A 23 30.95 35.06 63.50
C SER A 23 30.37 34.62 62.14
N GLY A 24 29.15 34.09 62.17
CA GLY A 24 28.43 33.58 61.01
C GLY A 24 27.99 34.67 60.03
N GLU A 25 28.94 35.27 59.33
CA GLU A 25 28.67 35.98 58.09
C GLU A 25 28.98 35.06 56.90
N VAL A 26 27.92 34.72 56.16
CA VAL A 26 28.01 33.98 54.90
C VAL A 26 28.96 34.73 53.97
N PRO A 27 30.07 34.12 53.51
CA PRO A 27 31.03 34.77 52.62
C PRO A 27 30.35 35.35 51.38
N ASP A 28 30.79 36.54 50.94
CA ASP A 28 30.13 37.25 49.83
C ASP A 28 30.11 36.45 48.52
N TRP A 29 31.09 35.58 48.29
CA TRP A 29 31.07 34.68 47.13
C TRP A 29 29.93 33.65 47.21
N VAL A 30 29.57 33.18 48.42
CA VAL A 30 28.42 32.29 48.64
C VAL A 30 27.12 33.05 48.41
N ARG A 31 27.02 34.29 48.89
CA ARG A 31 25.88 35.17 48.60
C ARG A 31 25.73 35.44 47.10
N HIS A 32 26.84 35.61 46.39
CA HIS A 32 26.86 35.82 44.95
C HIS A 32 26.38 34.58 44.18
N ILE A 33 26.84 33.37 44.56
CA ILE A 33 26.39 32.11 43.95
C ILE A 33 24.90 31.86 44.21
N LEU A 34 24.44 32.07 45.45
CA LEU A 34 23.01 31.95 45.79
C LEU A 34 22.16 32.93 44.99
N LYS A 35 22.63 34.16 44.82
CA LYS A 35 21.93 35.17 43.99
C LYS A 35 21.87 34.75 42.52
N MET A 36 22.98 34.24 41.97
CA MET A 36 23.04 33.71 40.60
C MET A 36 22.10 32.51 40.42
N GLN A 37 22.03 31.60 41.39
CA GLN A 37 21.12 30.46 41.36
C GLN A 37 19.65 30.90 41.46
N SER A 38 19.34 31.86 42.34
CA SER A 38 17.98 32.42 42.46
C SER A 38 17.54 33.08 41.15
N GLN A 39 18.42 33.85 40.50
CA GLN A 39 18.14 34.48 39.20
C GLN A 39 17.90 33.44 38.09
N GLN A 40 18.65 32.35 38.05
CA GLN A 40 18.41 31.24 37.12
C GLN A 40 17.05 30.59 37.34
N LEU A 41 16.66 30.37 38.60
CA LEU A 41 15.34 29.83 38.97
C LEU A 41 14.20 30.77 38.61
N GLU A 42 14.34 32.07 38.85
CA GLU A 42 13.35 33.08 38.47
C GLU A 42 13.20 33.18 36.94
N MET A 43 14.31 33.11 36.20
CA MET A 43 14.27 33.13 34.74
C MET A 43 13.57 31.89 34.18
N MET A 44 13.83 30.71 34.75
CA MET A 44 13.14 29.46 34.40
C MET A 44 11.64 29.52 34.74
N GLN A 45 11.29 30.07 35.91
CA GLN A 45 9.88 30.26 36.30
C GLN A 45 9.18 31.24 35.35
N ASN A 46 9.79 32.37 35.00
CA ASN A 46 9.22 33.30 34.03
C ASN A 46 9.04 32.69 32.64
N LEU A 47 9.93 31.79 32.21
CA LEU A 47 9.79 31.06 30.94
C LEU A 47 8.62 30.08 31.00
N LEU A 48 8.47 29.35 32.11
CA LEU A 48 7.34 28.44 32.36
C LEU A 48 6.01 29.19 32.43
N THR A 49 5.96 30.32 33.14
CA THR A 49 4.77 31.16 33.27
C THR A 49 4.37 31.74 31.92
N ARG A 50 5.32 32.22 31.09
CA ARG A 50 5.02 32.66 29.72
C ARG A 50 4.51 31.53 28.83
N MET A 51 5.03 30.31 28.99
CA MET A 51 4.50 29.15 28.27
C MET A 51 3.10 28.73 28.75
N ALA A 52 2.78 28.95 30.03
CA ALA A 52 1.47 28.69 30.62
C ALA A 52 0.43 29.76 30.24
N GLU A 53 0.80 31.03 30.27
CA GLU A 53 -0.05 32.16 29.88
C GLU A 53 -0.32 32.20 28.37
N ASN A 54 0.64 31.75 27.55
CA ASN A 54 0.44 31.60 26.11
C ASN A 54 -0.38 30.33 25.75
N LYS A 55 -0.76 29.51 26.74
CA LYS A 55 -1.70 28.39 26.63
C LYS A 55 -3.04 28.74 27.28
N GLY A 56 -3.69 29.77 26.75
CA GLY A 56 -5.12 29.97 26.95
C GLY A 56 -5.94 28.89 26.21
N VAL A 57 -6.54 27.99 26.99
CA VAL A 57 -7.49 26.91 26.63
C VAL A 57 -6.89 25.69 25.93
N THR A 58 -6.58 24.65 26.70
CA THR A 58 -6.87 23.26 26.31
C THR A 58 -6.84 22.36 27.54
N THR A 59 -8.01 21.79 27.84
CA THR A 59 -8.21 20.47 28.46
C THR A 59 -7.13 19.46 28.03
N PRO A 60 -6.85 18.37 28.78
CA PRO A 60 -5.82 17.40 28.39
C PRO A 60 -6.17 16.85 27.01
N SER A 61 -5.52 17.39 25.97
CA SER A 61 -5.77 17.00 24.59
C SER A 61 -5.10 15.63 24.40
N PRO A 62 -5.78 14.66 23.78
CA PRO A 62 -5.10 13.51 23.22
C PRO A 62 -3.97 14.04 22.31
N LEU A 63 -2.88 13.27 22.19
CA LEU A 63 -1.85 13.44 21.15
C LEU A 63 -2.51 13.93 19.85
N PRO A 64 -1.88 14.85 19.07
CA PRO A 64 -2.45 15.28 17.80
C PRO A 64 -2.60 14.04 16.92
N SER A 65 -3.80 13.48 16.89
CA SER A 65 -4.21 12.47 15.93
C SER A 65 -4.04 13.13 14.59
N ILE A 66 -3.12 12.61 13.77
CA ILE A 66 -3.05 12.95 12.35
C ILE A 66 -4.50 12.92 11.85
N PRO A 67 -5.06 14.01 11.30
CA PRO A 67 -6.44 14.01 10.85
C PRO A 67 -6.57 12.88 9.83
N SER A 68 -7.27 11.82 10.23
CA SER A 68 -7.50 10.65 9.39
C SER A 68 -8.26 11.12 8.16
N ASN A 69 -7.63 10.99 7.00
CA ASN A 69 -8.25 11.25 5.72
C ASN A 69 -8.45 9.91 5.03
N PRO A 70 -9.49 9.13 5.41
CA PRO A 70 -9.68 7.77 4.90
C PRO A 70 -9.71 7.74 3.38
N TYR A 71 -10.27 8.76 2.73
CA TYR A 71 -10.26 8.89 1.28
C TYR A 71 -8.84 9.03 0.70
N GLY A 72 -8.02 9.91 1.28
CA GLY A 72 -6.65 10.13 0.83
C GLY A 72 -5.73 8.94 1.07
N ASP A 73 -5.91 8.27 2.21
CA ASP A 73 -5.18 7.06 2.56
C ASP A 73 -5.53 5.91 1.60
N LEU A 74 -6.83 5.64 1.41
CA LEU A 74 -7.30 4.66 0.42
C LEU A 74 -6.78 4.96 -0.99
N LYS A 75 -6.85 6.22 -1.44
CA LYS A 75 -6.41 6.62 -2.78
C LYS A 75 -4.91 6.44 -3.00
N ARG A 76 -4.10 6.53 -1.94
CA ARG A 76 -2.65 6.28 -1.99
C ARG A 76 -2.35 4.78 -2.01
N ASP A 77 -3.12 3.99 -1.26
CA ASP A 77 -2.81 2.59 -0.97
C ASP A 77 -3.48 1.61 -1.97
N ILE A 78 -4.50 2.07 -2.70
CA ILE A 78 -5.14 1.31 -3.79
C ILE A 78 -4.41 1.57 -5.11
N SER A 79 -4.05 0.49 -5.80
CA SER A 79 -3.44 0.58 -7.13
C SER A 79 -4.48 0.92 -8.20
N ASN A 80 -4.09 1.74 -9.17
CA ASN A 80 -4.97 2.10 -10.28
C ASN A 80 -5.40 0.87 -11.09
N PHE A 81 -6.67 0.83 -11.48
CA PHE A 81 -7.18 -0.19 -12.38
C PHE A 81 -6.91 0.17 -13.84
N VAL A 82 -6.17 -0.70 -14.53
CA VAL A 82 -5.88 -0.59 -15.97
C VAL A 82 -6.55 -1.77 -16.66
N TYR A 83 -7.45 -1.51 -17.60
CA TYR A 83 -8.07 -2.59 -18.37
C TYR A 83 -7.26 -2.88 -19.63
N ASP A 84 -6.83 -4.13 -19.78
CA ASP A 84 -6.25 -4.67 -21.01
C ASP A 84 -7.06 -5.91 -21.42
N VAL A 85 -7.50 -5.95 -22.68
CA VAL A 85 -8.25 -7.08 -23.26
C VAL A 85 -7.39 -8.35 -23.33
N GLU A 86 -6.07 -8.17 -23.41
CA GLU A 86 -5.08 -9.23 -23.54
C GLU A 86 -4.49 -9.68 -22.20
N ASP A 87 -4.78 -8.96 -21.10
CA ASP A 87 -4.47 -9.31 -19.70
C ASP A 87 -5.73 -9.91 -19.01
N ASP A 88 -5.55 -10.72 -17.98
CA ASP A 88 -6.65 -11.35 -17.22
C ASP A 88 -7.05 -10.49 -16.01
N GLU A 89 -6.44 -9.32 -15.83
CA GLU A 89 -6.82 -8.37 -14.78
C GLU A 89 -8.13 -7.65 -15.13
N THR A 90 -9.24 -8.28 -14.76
CA THR A 90 -10.60 -7.73 -14.90
C THR A 90 -10.95 -6.78 -13.76
N PHE A 91 -12.00 -5.97 -13.94
CA PHE A 91 -12.50 -5.13 -12.85
C PHE A 91 -12.98 -5.97 -11.66
N GLU A 92 -13.60 -7.12 -11.91
CA GLU A 92 -14.04 -8.05 -10.88
C GLU A 92 -12.85 -8.53 -10.02
N THR A 93 -11.77 -9.01 -10.66
CA THR A 93 -10.56 -9.45 -9.95
C THR A 93 -9.89 -8.32 -9.16
N TRP A 94 -9.89 -7.09 -9.70
CA TRP A 94 -9.38 -5.92 -8.99
C TRP A 94 -10.28 -5.55 -7.79
N PHE A 95 -11.60 -5.63 -7.94
CA PHE A 95 -12.57 -5.30 -6.90
C PHE A 95 -12.63 -6.39 -5.81
N GLU A 96 -12.42 -7.66 -6.12
CA GLU A 96 -12.24 -8.72 -5.12
C GLU A 96 -11.02 -8.45 -4.22
N ARG A 97 -9.95 -7.86 -4.79
CA ARG A 97 -8.73 -7.51 -4.06
C ARG A 97 -8.93 -6.30 -3.14
N TYR A 98 -9.55 -5.23 -3.64
CA TYR A 98 -9.62 -3.94 -2.94
C TYR A 98 -10.98 -3.60 -2.34
N GLY A 99 -12.07 -4.23 -2.78
CA GLY A 99 -13.43 -4.01 -2.28
C GLY A 99 -13.54 -4.16 -0.77
N PRO A 100 -13.11 -5.31 -0.18
CA PRO A 100 -13.08 -5.47 1.27
C PRO A 100 -12.23 -4.41 1.98
N PHE A 101 -11.08 -4.03 1.40
CA PHE A 101 -10.21 -3.00 1.96
C PHE A 101 -10.88 -1.62 1.96
N ILE A 102 -11.59 -1.26 0.89
CA ILE A 102 -12.39 -0.03 0.79
C ILE A 102 -13.53 -0.03 1.80
N ASP A 103 -14.18 -1.16 2.01
CA ASP A 103 -15.27 -1.25 2.98
C ASP A 103 -14.76 -1.13 4.42
N ASP A 104 -13.65 -1.81 4.75
CA ASP A 104 -13.06 -1.79 6.09
C ASP A 104 -12.45 -0.44 6.46
N HIS A 105 -11.66 0.16 5.55
CA HIS A 105 -10.91 1.40 5.83
C HIS A 105 -11.69 2.65 5.41
N GLY A 106 -12.68 2.49 4.54
CA GLY A 106 -13.59 3.53 4.07
C GLY A 106 -14.98 3.43 4.69
N TYR A 107 -15.16 2.74 5.82
CA TYR A 107 -16.45 2.56 6.48
C TYR A 107 -17.16 3.90 6.83
N THR A 108 -16.40 4.99 6.98
CA THR A 108 -16.93 6.34 7.24
C THR A 108 -17.26 7.12 5.96
N LEU A 109 -16.86 6.61 4.79
CA LEU A 109 -17.13 7.24 3.51
C LEU A 109 -18.56 6.92 3.07
N SER A 110 -19.29 7.94 2.62
CA SER A 110 -20.56 7.73 1.92
C SER A 110 -20.35 6.95 0.62
N ASP A 111 -21.40 6.30 0.13
CA ASP A 111 -21.39 5.61 -1.17
C ASP A 111 -20.95 6.54 -2.30
N ASP A 112 -21.33 7.82 -2.26
CA ASP A 112 -20.86 8.82 -3.22
C ASP A 112 -19.34 9.00 -3.20
N ARG A 113 -18.74 8.98 -2.00
CA ARG A 113 -17.29 9.06 -1.83
C ARG A 113 -16.62 7.76 -2.26
N LYS A 114 -17.18 6.59 -1.92
CA LYS A 114 -16.66 5.29 -2.39
C LYS A 114 -16.71 5.19 -3.92
N ARG A 115 -17.81 5.61 -4.55
CA ARG A 115 -17.91 5.71 -6.02
C ARG A 115 -16.83 6.61 -6.60
N ASN A 116 -16.66 7.81 -6.06
CA ASN A 116 -15.65 8.74 -6.56
C ASN A 116 -14.24 8.18 -6.40
N LEU A 117 -13.97 7.45 -5.31
CA LEU A 117 -12.70 6.74 -5.10
C LEU A 117 -12.48 5.70 -6.22
N ILE A 118 -13.47 4.86 -6.52
CA ILE A 118 -13.37 3.88 -7.61
C ILE A 118 -13.09 4.58 -8.95
N ILE A 119 -13.86 5.61 -9.30
CA ILE A 119 -13.68 6.36 -10.55
C ILE A 119 -12.29 7.00 -10.62
N ASP A 120 -11.78 7.52 -9.51
CA ASP A 120 -10.46 8.14 -9.40
C ASP A 120 -9.30 7.14 -9.53
N THR A 121 -9.52 5.86 -9.20
CA THR A 121 -8.53 4.79 -9.37
C THR A 121 -8.49 4.23 -10.79
N LEU A 122 -9.45 4.57 -11.65
CA LEU A 122 -9.43 4.12 -13.04
C LEU A 122 -8.31 4.82 -13.82
N HIS A 123 -7.55 4.06 -14.59
CA HIS A 123 -6.62 4.64 -15.55
C HIS A 123 -7.35 5.49 -16.60
N LYS A 124 -6.68 6.50 -17.17
CA LYS A 124 -7.27 7.48 -18.10
C LYS A 124 -8.06 6.84 -19.25
N SER A 125 -7.55 5.75 -19.84
CA SER A 125 -8.22 5.02 -20.93
C SER A 125 -9.50 4.33 -20.46
N THR A 126 -9.46 3.69 -19.30
CA THR A 126 -10.59 3.01 -18.66
C THR A 126 -11.66 4.02 -18.26
N GLN A 127 -11.26 5.13 -17.63
CA GLN A 127 -12.16 6.20 -17.22
C GLN A 127 -12.86 6.85 -18.41
N LYS A 128 -12.15 7.08 -19.52
CA LYS A 128 -12.74 7.61 -20.77
C LYS A 128 -13.82 6.66 -21.29
N THR A 129 -13.50 5.37 -21.41
CA THR A 129 -14.46 4.35 -21.87
C THR A 129 -15.71 4.30 -21.00
N TYR A 130 -15.53 4.33 -19.67
CA TYR A 130 -16.66 4.36 -18.74
C TYR A 130 -17.50 5.63 -18.91
N SER A 131 -16.86 6.80 -19.03
CA SER A 131 -17.54 8.09 -19.20
C SER A 131 -18.37 8.16 -20.50
N GLU A 132 -17.89 7.53 -21.58
CA GLU A 132 -18.61 7.43 -22.85
C GLU A 132 -19.80 6.46 -22.75
N HIS A 133 -19.65 5.35 -22.03
CA HIS A 133 -20.72 4.36 -21.85
C HIS A 133 -21.94 4.91 -21.10
N VAL A 134 -21.70 5.79 -20.12
CA VAL A 134 -22.76 6.28 -19.23
C VAL A 134 -23.52 7.49 -19.76
N LEU A 135 -23.19 7.96 -20.96
CA LEU A 135 -23.88 9.07 -21.59
C LEU A 135 -25.39 8.77 -21.74
N PRO A 136 -26.27 9.78 -21.54
CA PRO A 136 -25.99 11.20 -21.35
C PRO A 136 -25.66 11.61 -19.90
N LEU A 137 -25.63 10.67 -18.94
CA LEU A 137 -25.32 10.94 -17.54
C LEU A 137 -23.82 11.17 -17.34
N LYS A 138 -23.44 11.76 -16.20
CA LYS A 138 -22.02 11.81 -15.79
C LYS A 138 -21.72 10.62 -14.88
N PRO A 139 -20.49 10.08 -14.90
CA PRO A 139 -20.06 9.01 -13.99
C PRO A 139 -20.40 9.25 -12.51
N LYS A 140 -20.34 10.50 -12.06
CA LYS A 140 -20.64 10.91 -10.68
C LYS A 140 -22.14 10.95 -10.33
N ASP A 141 -23.01 10.94 -11.33
CA ASP A 141 -24.47 10.99 -11.18
C ASP A 141 -25.07 9.57 -11.10
N ILE A 142 -24.26 8.53 -11.34
CA ILE A 142 -24.64 7.12 -11.17
C ILE A 142 -24.42 6.74 -9.70
N ASP A 143 -25.29 5.92 -9.13
CA ASP A 143 -25.09 5.44 -7.76
C ASP A 143 -23.91 4.45 -7.66
N PHE A 144 -23.51 4.13 -6.44
CA PHE A 144 -22.36 3.26 -6.21
C PHE A 144 -22.60 1.82 -6.73
N PRO A 145 -23.72 1.14 -6.41
CA PRO A 145 -23.98 -0.22 -6.91
C PRO A 145 -23.99 -0.32 -8.43
N MET A 146 -24.65 0.61 -9.11
CA MET A 146 -24.73 0.64 -10.58
C MET A 146 -23.36 0.98 -11.19
N THR A 147 -22.54 1.79 -10.53
CA THR A 147 -21.16 2.02 -10.96
C THR A 147 -20.35 0.73 -10.94
N ILE A 148 -20.42 -0.05 -9.85
CA ILE A 148 -19.74 -1.35 -9.76
C ILE A 148 -20.25 -2.30 -10.86
N GLN A 149 -21.56 -2.39 -11.06
CA GLN A 149 -22.15 -3.23 -12.10
C GLN A 149 -21.65 -2.85 -13.51
N ASN A 150 -21.72 -1.57 -13.88
CA ASN A 150 -21.28 -1.10 -15.19
C ASN A 150 -19.79 -1.36 -15.43
N LEU A 151 -18.96 -1.16 -14.41
CA LEU A 151 -17.51 -1.40 -14.51
C LEU A 151 -17.21 -2.91 -14.67
N THR A 152 -17.91 -3.78 -13.94
CA THR A 152 -17.79 -5.24 -14.09
C THR A 152 -18.19 -5.69 -15.49
N GLU A 153 -19.28 -5.14 -16.05
CA GLU A 153 -19.74 -5.49 -17.40
C GLU A 153 -18.78 -4.97 -18.49
N LEU A 154 -18.37 -3.71 -18.40
CA LEU A 154 -17.50 -3.07 -19.40
C LEU A 154 -16.08 -3.64 -19.42
N PHE A 155 -15.57 -3.99 -18.24
CA PHE A 155 -14.19 -4.38 -18.02
C PHE A 155 -14.07 -5.80 -17.46
N GLY A 156 -15.03 -6.65 -17.85
CA GLY A 156 -14.97 -8.08 -17.62
C GLY A 156 -14.13 -8.83 -18.66
N PRO A 157 -14.04 -10.16 -18.57
CA PRO A 157 -13.32 -10.98 -19.54
C PRO A 157 -13.95 -10.86 -20.93
N LYS A 158 -13.25 -10.22 -21.88
CA LYS A 158 -13.72 -10.11 -23.28
C LYS A 158 -13.23 -11.23 -24.18
N ARG A 159 -12.37 -12.11 -23.69
CA ARG A 159 -11.84 -13.21 -24.49
C ARG A 159 -12.93 -14.28 -24.65
N THR A 160 -13.33 -14.54 -25.90
CA THR A 160 -14.11 -15.72 -26.21
C THR A 160 -13.37 -16.97 -25.69
N LEU A 161 -14.12 -17.99 -25.27
CA LEU A 161 -13.53 -19.25 -24.78
C LEU A 161 -12.54 -19.83 -25.80
N ILE A 162 -12.82 -19.68 -27.09
CA ILE A 162 -11.96 -20.11 -28.19
C ILE A 162 -10.63 -19.35 -28.21
N ARG A 163 -10.61 -18.05 -27.95
CA ARG A 163 -9.37 -17.25 -27.91
C ARG A 163 -8.51 -17.58 -26.70
N ARG A 164 -9.12 -17.87 -25.55
CA ARG A 164 -8.39 -18.36 -24.35
C ARG A 164 -7.71 -19.70 -24.63
N ARG A 165 -8.46 -20.66 -25.20
CA ARG A 165 -7.94 -21.98 -25.61
C ARG A 165 -6.81 -21.86 -26.63
N PHE A 166 -6.95 -20.95 -27.59
CA PHE A 166 -5.91 -20.67 -28.57
C PHE A 166 -4.62 -20.12 -27.92
N LYS A 167 -4.74 -19.11 -27.04
CA LYS A 167 -3.58 -18.58 -26.30
C LYS A 167 -2.90 -19.62 -25.41
N PHE A 168 -3.67 -20.54 -24.81
CA PHE A 168 -3.10 -21.66 -24.06
C PHE A 168 -2.15 -22.47 -24.96
N LEU A 169 -2.59 -22.84 -26.17
CA LEU A 169 -1.78 -23.60 -27.13
C LEU A 169 -0.56 -22.82 -27.64
N GLN A 170 -0.62 -21.50 -27.71
CA GLN A 170 0.52 -20.65 -28.09
C GLN A 170 1.52 -20.40 -26.97
N THR A 171 1.31 -20.98 -25.78
CA THR A 171 2.20 -20.76 -24.64
C THR A 171 3.50 -21.55 -24.82
N ASN A 172 4.60 -20.84 -25.02
CA ASN A 172 5.92 -21.43 -25.24
C ASN A 172 6.78 -21.39 -23.97
N CYS A 173 7.62 -22.41 -23.80
CA CYS A 173 8.63 -22.43 -22.75
C CYS A 173 9.78 -21.50 -23.15
N PHE A 174 10.22 -20.64 -22.23
CA PHE A 174 11.42 -19.84 -22.47
C PHE A 174 12.66 -20.76 -22.60
N PRO A 175 13.69 -20.34 -23.34
CA PRO A 175 14.93 -21.10 -23.43
C PRO A 175 15.64 -21.16 -22.08
N LEU A 176 16.31 -22.27 -21.81
CA LEU A 176 17.23 -22.41 -20.68
C LEU A 176 18.37 -21.38 -20.82
N THR A 177 18.69 -20.70 -19.73
CA THR A 177 19.86 -19.82 -19.65
C THR A 177 20.73 -20.20 -18.44
N ASN A 178 21.97 -19.69 -18.39
CA ASN A 178 22.87 -19.93 -17.26
C ASN A 178 22.32 -19.39 -15.93
N SER A 179 21.38 -18.43 -15.97
CA SER A 179 20.81 -17.78 -14.79
C SER A 179 19.37 -18.19 -14.48
N TYR A 180 18.71 -18.96 -15.35
CA TYR A 180 17.28 -19.26 -15.22
C TYR A 180 16.92 -20.62 -15.78
N VAL A 181 16.25 -21.43 -14.94
CA VAL A 181 15.68 -22.74 -15.30
C VAL A 181 14.15 -22.60 -15.38
N PRO A 182 13.55 -22.62 -16.59
CA PRO A 182 12.18 -22.18 -16.79
C PRO A 182 11.11 -23.20 -16.41
N TYR A 183 11.47 -24.48 -16.22
CA TYR A 183 10.48 -25.57 -16.23
C TYR A 183 9.43 -25.49 -15.12
N ARG A 184 9.82 -25.12 -13.90
CA ARG A 184 8.89 -25.00 -12.77
C ARG A 184 7.88 -23.88 -12.99
N ASP A 185 8.37 -22.70 -13.36
CA ASP A 185 7.54 -21.52 -13.56
C ASP A 185 6.69 -21.65 -14.83
N PHE A 186 7.23 -22.32 -15.85
CA PHE A 186 6.48 -22.73 -17.03
C PHE A 186 5.36 -23.71 -16.68
N GLY A 187 5.63 -24.75 -15.87
CA GLY A 187 4.61 -25.68 -15.39
C GLY A 187 3.48 -25.00 -14.62
N ASN A 188 3.83 -24.05 -13.73
CA ASN A 188 2.84 -23.23 -13.03
C ASN A 188 2.00 -22.37 -13.99
N THR A 189 2.64 -21.80 -15.02
CA THR A 189 1.97 -21.01 -16.06
C THR A 189 1.00 -21.87 -16.88
N ILE A 190 1.41 -23.09 -17.27
CA ILE A 190 0.56 -24.04 -17.97
C ILE A 190 -0.65 -24.43 -17.11
N LYS A 191 -0.44 -24.76 -15.84
CA LYS A 191 -1.54 -25.10 -14.92
C LYS A 191 -2.57 -23.98 -14.81
N ARG A 192 -2.12 -22.74 -14.58
CA ARG A 192 -3.00 -21.57 -14.50
C ARG A 192 -3.78 -21.38 -15.81
N LYS A 193 -3.09 -21.33 -16.95
CA LYS A 193 -3.74 -21.11 -18.25
C LYS A 193 -4.66 -22.24 -18.68
N PHE A 194 -4.40 -23.48 -18.25
CA PHE A 194 -5.27 -24.63 -18.52
C PHE A 194 -6.65 -24.45 -17.89
N GLU A 195 -6.69 -23.99 -16.64
CA GLU A 195 -7.94 -23.68 -15.93
C GLU A 195 -8.63 -22.45 -16.55
N GLU A 196 -7.88 -21.38 -16.82
CA GLU A 196 -8.40 -20.16 -17.45
C GLU A 196 -9.03 -20.44 -18.82
N ALA A 197 -8.45 -21.33 -19.61
CA ALA A 197 -8.96 -21.72 -20.93
C ALA A 197 -10.03 -22.83 -20.88
N VAL A 198 -10.37 -23.32 -19.68
CA VAL A 198 -11.34 -24.41 -19.47
C VAL A 198 -11.00 -25.59 -20.40
N MET A 199 -9.71 -25.97 -20.43
CA MET A 199 -9.19 -26.97 -21.36
C MET A 199 -9.68 -28.39 -21.03
N LYS A 200 -10.09 -28.63 -19.77
CA LYS A 200 -10.70 -29.90 -19.33
C LYS A 200 -11.96 -30.27 -20.11
N ASP A 201 -12.70 -29.27 -20.60
CA ASP A 201 -13.99 -29.43 -21.27
C ASP A 201 -13.87 -29.30 -22.81
N VAL A 202 -12.65 -29.41 -23.36
CA VAL A 202 -12.43 -29.38 -24.81
C VAL A 202 -12.62 -30.79 -25.37
N ASP A 203 -13.59 -30.96 -26.27
CA ASP A 203 -13.77 -32.22 -26.97
C ASP A 203 -12.65 -32.47 -28.00
N ARG A 204 -12.53 -33.73 -28.43
CA ARG A 204 -11.47 -34.17 -29.36
C ARG A 204 -11.46 -33.39 -30.68
N ASN A 205 -12.62 -33.04 -31.24
CA ASN A 205 -12.69 -32.36 -32.52
C ASN A 205 -12.32 -30.89 -32.36
N SER A 206 -12.84 -30.23 -31.33
CA SER A 206 -12.44 -28.87 -30.98
C SER A 206 -10.94 -28.75 -30.73
N LEU A 207 -10.33 -29.71 -30.03
CA LEU A 207 -8.88 -29.72 -29.80
C LEU A 207 -8.09 -29.83 -31.11
N LYS A 208 -8.49 -30.73 -32.02
CA LYS A 208 -7.85 -30.86 -33.35
C LYS A 208 -7.92 -29.55 -34.13
N CYS A 209 -9.07 -28.89 -34.14
CA CYS A 209 -9.24 -27.60 -34.80
C CYS A 209 -8.37 -26.52 -34.17
N LEU A 210 -8.33 -26.44 -32.84
CA LEU A 210 -7.52 -25.46 -32.12
C LEU A 210 -6.02 -25.64 -32.38
N VAL A 211 -5.51 -26.88 -32.37
CA VAL A 211 -4.11 -27.20 -32.70
C VAL A 211 -3.81 -26.83 -34.14
N PHE A 212 -4.68 -27.21 -35.08
CA PHE A 212 -4.51 -26.85 -36.49
C PHE A 212 -4.40 -25.34 -36.68
N ILE A 213 -5.27 -24.55 -36.04
CA ILE A 213 -5.23 -23.08 -36.15
C ILE A 213 -3.99 -22.52 -35.44
N ALA A 214 -3.56 -23.10 -34.32
CA ALA A 214 -2.39 -22.66 -33.54
C ALA A 214 -1.08 -22.81 -34.33
N ASP A 215 -0.99 -23.86 -35.14
CA ASP A 215 0.17 -24.14 -35.99
C ASP A 215 0.25 -23.24 -37.22
N LEU A 216 -0.84 -22.56 -37.62
CA LEU A 216 -0.84 -21.57 -38.69
C LEU A 216 -0.17 -20.26 -38.24
N THR A 217 1.10 -20.29 -37.84
CA THR A 217 1.83 -19.15 -37.24
C THR A 217 2.29 -18.11 -38.27
N ASP A 218 2.40 -18.47 -39.54
CA ASP A 218 2.84 -17.57 -40.62
C ASP A 218 1.88 -16.38 -40.81
N SER A 219 2.43 -15.20 -41.14
CA SER A 219 1.67 -13.97 -41.35
C SER A 219 0.67 -14.04 -42.53
N SER A 220 0.95 -14.89 -43.53
CA SER A 220 0.09 -15.13 -44.69
C SER A 220 -1.27 -15.73 -44.32
N TYR A 221 -1.38 -16.44 -43.20
CA TYR A 221 -2.63 -17.03 -42.70
C TYR A 221 -3.42 -16.11 -41.77
N SER A 222 -2.96 -14.87 -41.52
CA SER A 222 -3.59 -13.92 -40.59
C SER A 222 -5.08 -13.68 -40.86
N LYS A 223 -5.48 -13.51 -42.13
CA LYS A 223 -6.89 -13.38 -42.53
C LYS A 223 -7.72 -14.64 -42.27
N MET A 224 -7.13 -15.82 -42.44
CA MET A 224 -7.82 -17.09 -42.18
C MET A 224 -8.01 -17.29 -40.67
N ARG A 225 -6.97 -16.99 -39.86
CA ARG A 225 -7.08 -17.01 -38.40
C ARG A 225 -8.21 -16.10 -37.91
N LEU A 226 -8.25 -14.84 -38.35
CA LEU A 226 -9.28 -13.87 -37.95
C LEU A 226 -10.72 -14.26 -38.33
N ARG A 227 -10.92 -15.14 -39.31
CA ARG A 227 -12.25 -15.62 -39.73
C ARG A 227 -12.70 -16.88 -38.98
N LEU A 228 -11.78 -17.54 -38.28
CA LEU A 228 -12.03 -18.74 -37.48
C LEU A 228 -12.23 -18.40 -35.98
N PHE A 229 -12.00 -17.15 -35.60
CA PHE A 229 -12.27 -16.56 -34.28
C PHE A 229 -13.50 -15.66 -34.33
#